data_AF-A0A7J9B8U5-F1
#
_entry.id   AF-A0A7J9B8U5-F1
#
_cell.length_a   1.000
_cell.length_b   1.000
_cell.length_c   1.000
_cell.angle_alpha   90.00
_cell.angle_beta   90.00
_cell.angle_gamma   90.00
#
_symmetry.space_group_name_H-M   'P 1'
#
loop_
_entity.id
_entity.type
_entity.pdbx_description
1 polymer ?
#
loop_
_entity_poly.entity_id
_entity_poly.type
_entity_poly.pdbx_seq_one_letter_code
_entity_poly.pdbx_strand_id
1 'polypeptide(L)' 'MNAYTRILAKKHPNFCINCVCPGFVKTDINNNTGHSTPEEGAAIPVKLALWPNGGAPSGLFFVQGEPIPFE' A
#
# COMPACT_ATOMS: atom_id res chain seq x y z
N MET A 1 4.90 -8.59 8.88
CA MET A 1 4.33 -7.23 9.05
C MET A 1 2.93 -7.11 8.44
N ASN A 2 2.70 -7.68 7.25
CA ASN A 2 1.44 -7.52 6.49
C ASN A 2 0.21 -8.22 7.10
N ALA A 3 0.39 -9.15 8.05
CA ALA A 3 -0.71 -9.88 8.70
C ALA A 3 -1.69 -8.96 9.46
N TYR A 4 -1.21 -7.85 10.04
CA TYR A 4 -2.06 -6.95 10.81
C TYR A 4 -3.13 -6.26 9.96
N THR A 5 -2.78 -5.88 8.73
CA THR A 5 -3.72 -5.35 7.73
C THR A 5 -4.88 -6.30 7.50
N ARG A 6 -4.63 -7.62 7.38
CA ARG A 6 -5.68 -8.63 7.18
C ARG A 6 -6.61 -8.75 8.38
N ILE A 7 -6.06 -8.66 9.59
CA ILE A 7 -6.85 -8.70 10.83
C ILE A 7 -7.76 -7.47 10.90
N LEU A 8 -7.21 -6.28 10.64
CA LEU A 8 -7.97 -5.03 10.67
C LEU A 8 -9.04 -4.98 9.59
N ALA A 9 -8.73 -5.40 8.36
CA ALA A 9 -9.70 -5.48 7.26
C ALA A 9 -10.90 -6.38 7.61
N LYS A 10 -10.66 -7.52 8.26
CA LYS A 10 -11.73 -8.41 8.74
C LYS A 10 -12.53 -7.80 9.89
N LYS A 11 -11.87 -7.07 10.80
CA LYS A 11 -12.52 -6.44 11.96
C LYS A 11 -13.36 -5.22 11.58
N HIS A 12 -13.00 -4.53 10.49
CA HIS A 12 -13.64 -3.30 10.03
C HIS A 12 -14.07 -3.43 8.57
N PRO A 13 -15.14 -4.19 8.27
CA PRO A 13 -15.55 -4.48 6.88
C PRO A 13 -16.01 -3.25 6.09
N ASN A 14 -16.37 -2.16 6.78
CA ASN A 14 -16.75 -0.90 6.15
C ASN A 14 -15.54 -0.01 5.79
N PHE A 15 -14.32 -0.42 6.17
CA PHE A 15 -13.09 0.31 5.88
C PHE A 15 -12.28 -0.39 4.78
N CYS A 16 -11.63 0.42 3.97
CA CYS A 16 -10.71 -0.04 2.94
C CYS A 16 -9.29 -0.03 3.54
N ILE A 17 -8.80 -1.21 3.94
CA ILE A 17 -7.55 -1.35 4.70
C ILE A 17 -6.60 -2.25 3.93
N ASN A 18 -5.55 -1.69 3.36
CA ASN A 18 -4.55 -2.42 2.57
C ASN A 18 -3.13 -2.09 3.06
N CYS A 19 -2.16 -2.93 2.68
CA CYS A 19 -0.75 -2.61 2.83
C CYS A 19 -0.09 -2.48 1.47
N VAL A 20 0.97 -1.67 1.40
CA VAL A 20 1.62 -1.30 0.15
C VAL A 20 3.13 -1.36 0.32
N CYS A 21 3.83 -1.91 -0.67
CA CYS A 21 5.25 -1.68 -0.84
C CYS A 21 5.43 -0.52 -1.82
N PRO A 22 6.00 0.63 -1.41
CA PRO A 22 6.24 1.76 -2.30
C PRO A 22 7.44 1.53 -3.24
N GLY A 23 8.11 0.37 -3.14
CA GLY A 23 9.33 0.07 -3.87
C GLY A 23 10.59 0.62 -3.18
N PHE A 24 11.70 0.66 -3.93
CA PHE A 24 12.98 1.18 -3.44
C PHE A 24 13.11 2.67 -3.75
N VAL A 25 12.73 3.50 -2.78
CA VAL A 25 12.53 4.95 -2.94
C VAL A 25 13.70 5.76 -2.36
N LYS A 26 14.12 6.81 -3.06
CA LYS A 26 15.15 7.76 -2.65
C LYS A 26 14.68 8.62 -1.48
N THR A 27 14.90 8.14 -0.26
CA THR A 27 14.58 8.84 1.00
C THR A 27 15.74 8.67 1.97
N ASP A 28 15.70 9.38 3.10
CA ASP A 28 16.73 9.27 4.14
C ASP A 28 16.87 7.85 4.69
N ILE A 29 15.80 7.02 4.70
CA ILE A 29 15.88 5.62 5.14
C ILE A 29 16.85 4.79 4.29
N ASN A 30 17.03 5.20 3.03
CA ASN A 30 17.88 4.57 2.03
C ASN A 30 19.10 5.44 1.70
N ASN A 31 19.47 6.40 2.56
CA ASN A 31 20.53 7.38 2.31
C ASN A 31 20.39 8.10 0.95
N ASN A 32 19.16 8.45 0.58
CA ASN A 32 18.80 9.05 -0.71
C ASN A 32 19.17 8.20 -1.95
N THR A 33 19.35 6.88 -1.77
CA THR A 33 19.47 5.89 -2.85
C THR A 33 18.12 5.23 -3.14
N GLY A 34 17.90 4.78 -4.38
CA GLY A 34 16.61 4.25 -4.81
C GLY A 34 16.44 4.28 -6.33
N HIS A 35 15.51 3.48 -6.84
CA HIS A 35 15.11 3.54 -8.26
C HIS A 35 14.06 4.63 -8.50
N SER A 36 13.25 4.97 -7.49
CA SER A 36 12.13 5.90 -7.62
C SER A 36 12.27 7.13 -6.73
N THR A 37 11.61 8.24 -7.10
CA THR A 37 11.47 9.43 -6.25
C THR A 37 10.38 9.26 -5.18
N PRO A 38 10.37 10.08 -4.11
CA PRO A 38 9.29 10.08 -3.13
C PRO A 38 7.89 10.21 -3.74
N GLU A 39 7.73 11.06 -4.76
CA GLU A 39 6.47 11.29 -5.45
C GLU A 39 5.99 10.03 -6.18
N GLU A 40 6.91 9.34 -6.88
CA GLU A 40 6.62 8.07 -7.55
C GLU A 40 6.26 6.97 -6.53
N GLY A 41 6.99 6.88 -5.42
CA GLY A 41 6.70 5.93 -4.34
C GLY A 41 5.37 6.19 -3.63
N ALA A 42 4.91 7.44 -3.59
CA ALA A 42 3.65 7.83 -2.98
C ALA A 42 2.41 7.56 -3.86
N ALA A 43 2.59 7.31 -5.15
CA ALA A 43 1.47 7.18 -6.09
C ALA A 43 0.45 6.11 -5.68
N ILE A 44 0.90 4.91 -5.29
CA ILE A 44 0.00 3.81 -4.91
C ILE A 44 -0.67 4.03 -3.55
N PRO A 45 0.06 4.42 -2.47
CA PRO A 45 -0.58 4.80 -1.21
C PRO A 45 -1.68 5.86 -1.39
N VAL A 46 -1.40 6.91 -2.17
CA VAL A 46 -2.36 8.00 -2.44
C VAL A 46 -3.57 7.48 -3.23
N LYS A 47 -3.34 6.65 -4.26
CA LYS A 47 -4.44 6.05 -5.05
C LYS A 47 -5.39 5.22 -4.19
N LEU A 48 -4.86 4.44 -3.24
CA LEU A 48 -5.69 3.64 -2.33
C LEU A 48 -6.41 4.49 -1.29
N ALA A 49 -5.78 5.56 -0.80
CA ALA A 49 -6.39 6.49 0.15
C ALA A 49 -7.55 7.29 -0.46
N LEU A 50 -7.48 7.56 -1.78
CA LEU A 50 -8.46 8.35 -2.52
C LEU A 50 -9.41 7.49 -3.38
N TRP A 51 -9.46 6.17 -3.13
CA TRP A 51 -10.30 5.28 -3.94
C TRP A 51 -11.78 5.71 -3.89
N PRO A 52 -12.50 5.71 -5.03
CA PRO A 52 -13.91 6.09 -5.05
C PRO A 52 -14.76 5.32 -4.03
N ASN A 53 -15.72 5.99 -3.41
CA ASN A 53 -16.58 5.37 -2.40
C ASN A 53 -17.35 4.17 -2.98
N GLY A 54 -17.20 3.01 -2.34
CA GLY A 54 -17.85 1.75 -2.71
C GLY A 54 -16.96 0.84 -3.56
N GLY A 55 -16.73 -0.39 -3.08
CA GLY A 55 -16.05 -1.44 -3.86
C GLY A 55 -14.51 -1.37 -3.89
N ALA A 56 -13.87 -0.57 -3.03
CA ALA A 56 -12.42 -0.60 -2.93
C ALA A 56 -11.94 -1.97 -2.39
N PRO A 57 -10.79 -2.46 -2.87
CA PRO A 57 -10.15 -3.64 -2.29
C PRO A 57 -9.84 -3.40 -0.80
N SER A 58 -9.96 -4.45 0.01
CA SER A 58 -9.59 -4.41 1.43
C SER A 58 -8.94 -5.74 1.82
N GLY A 59 -7.94 -5.66 2.70
CA GLY A 59 -7.16 -6.80 3.16
C GLY A 59 -6.14 -7.32 2.16
N LEU A 60 -5.71 -6.51 1.18
CA LEU A 60 -4.73 -6.89 0.16
C LEU A 60 -3.36 -6.26 0.40
N PHE A 61 -2.34 -6.83 -0.25
CA PHE A 61 -0.98 -6.31 -0.32
C PHE A 61 -0.68 -5.87 -1.76
N PHE A 62 -0.24 -4.63 -1.94
CA PHE A 62 0.07 -4.07 -3.25
C PHE A 62 1.58 -3.86 -3.45
N VAL A 63 2.07 -4.23 -4.63
CA VAL A 63 3.44 -3.96 -5.10
C VAL A 63 3.34 -3.43 -6.53
N GLN A 64 3.96 -2.27 -6.79
CA GLN A 64 3.90 -1.59 -8.09
C GLN A 64 2.46 -1.37 -8.63
N GLY A 65 1.49 -1.25 -7.72
CA GLY A 65 0.07 -1.02 -8.07
C GLY A 65 -0.74 -2.29 -8.28
N GLU A 66 -0.12 -3.47 -8.28
CA GLU A 66 -0.79 -4.75 -8.43
C GLU A 66 -0.97 -5.46 -7.09
N PRO A 67 -2.13 -6.10 -6.84
CA PRO A 67 -2.33 -6.92 -5.66
C PRO A 67 -1.55 -8.24 -5.81
N ILE A 68 -0.74 -8.57 -4.81
CA ILE A 68 0.03 -9.81 -4.77
C ILE A 68 -0.35 -10.66 -3.55
N PRO A 69 -0.08 -11.98 -3.58
CA PRO A 69 -0.25 -12.82 -2.40
C PRO A 69 0.56 -12.31 -1.21
N PHE A 70 0.01 -12.52 -0.01
CA PHE A 70 0.81 -12.45 1.20
C PHE A 70 1.68 -13.71 1.23
N GLU A 71 3.00 -13.54 1.16
CA GLU A 71 3.94 -14.62 1.49
C GLU A 71 3.73 -15.14 2.92
#